data_AF-A0A4U0ZJS5-F1
#
_entry.id   AF-A0A4U0ZJS5-F1
#
_cell.length_a   1.000
_cell.length_b   1.000
_cell.length_c   1.000
_cell.angle_alpha   90.00
_cell.angle_beta   90.00
_cell.angle_gamma   90.00
#
_symmetry.space_group_name_H-M   'P 1'
#
loop_
_entity.id
_entity.type
_entity.pdbx_description
1 polymer ?
#
loop_
_entity_poly.entity_id
_entity_poly.type
_entity_poly.pdbx_seq_one_letter_code
_entity_poly.pdbx_strand_id
1 'polypeptide(L)'
;MNVLKWVYSGIVVTLVIALVGMFGQGKLSVSRATADDAERPVHMDIQKVERNLSLVEFDLSKKAHLLRKTRLEYYIAQAKQADVRGWKFKRDEFVERAENILSHHLTQYAHEAQQNAQTYTAQAI
;
A
#
# COMPACT_ATOMS: atom_id res chain seq x y z
N MET A 1 41.83 34.97 10.91
CA MET A 1 40.62 34.34 11.48
C MET A 1 39.93 33.50 10.41
N ASN A 2 39.84 32.18 10.62
CA ASN A 2 39.29 31.20 9.67
C ASN A 2 37.75 31.15 9.64
N VAL A 3 37.07 32.04 10.36
CA VAL A 3 35.60 32.00 10.55
C VAL A 3 34.86 32.03 9.21
N LEU A 4 35.33 32.83 8.24
CA LEU A 4 34.71 32.89 6.91
C LEU A 4 34.81 31.56 6.15
N LYS A 5 35.91 30.81 6.30
CA LYS A 5 36.06 29.47 5.71
C LYS A 5 35.17 28.44 6.38
N TRP A 6 34.97 28.55 7.69
CA TRP A 6 34.05 27.69 8.45
C TRP A 6 32.59 27.92 8.08
N VAL A 7 32.18 29.18 7.92
CA VAL A 7 30.82 29.52 7.47
C VAL A 7 30.58 29.03 6.04
N TYR A 8 31.54 29.25 5.13
CA TYR A 8 31.42 28.77 3.75
C TYR A 8 31.36 27.23 3.68
N SER A 9 32.18 26.54 4.47
CA SER A 9 32.16 25.08 4.58
C SER A 9 30.81 24.56 5.11
N GLY A 10 30.27 25.19 6.16
CA GLY A 10 28.97 24.82 6.73
C GLY A 10 27.83 24.99 5.74
N ILE A 11 27.82 26.10 4.98
CA ILE A 11 26.82 26.38 3.95
C ILE A 11 26.93 25.35 2.81
N VAL A 12 28.13 25.07 2.32
CA VAL A 12 28.33 24.11 1.22
C VAL A 12 27.87 22.71 1.64
N VAL A 13 28.20 22.26 2.86
CA VAL A 13 27.79 20.94 3.37
C VAL A 13 26.26 20.85 3.52
N THR A 14 25.60 21.88 4.05
CA THR A 14 24.13 21.90 4.16
C THR A 14 23.45 21.92 2.80
N LEU A 15 24.01 22.64 1.82
CA LEU A 15 23.49 22.70 0.46
C LEU A 15 23.63 21.35 -0.26
N VAL A 16 24.74 20.64 -0.07
CA VAL A 16 24.94 19.28 -0.60
C VAL A 16 23.95 18.28 0.02
N ILE A 17 23.74 18.32 1.34
CA ILE A 17 22.77 17.45 2.02
C ILE A 17 21.34 17.76 1.56
N ALA A 18 20.99 19.04 1.40
CA ALA A 18 19.69 19.45 0.88
C ALA A 18 19.47 18.98 -0.56
N LEU A 19 20.49 19.06 -1.43
CA LEU A 19 20.42 18.55 -2.79
C LEU A 19 20.26 17.02 -2.82
N VAL A 20 21.01 16.27 -2.01
CA VAL A 20 20.84 14.81 -1.89
C VAL A 20 19.45 14.47 -1.33
N GLY A 21 18.90 15.26 -0.40
CA GLY A 21 17.54 15.08 0.12
C GLY A 21 16.46 15.36 -0.93
N MET A 22 16.60 16.43 -1.71
CA MET A 22 15.65 16.82 -2.76
C MET A 22 15.69 15.87 -3.97
N PHE A 23 16.86 15.37 -4.35
CA PHE A 23 17.00 14.36 -5.43
C PHE A 23 16.80 12.92 -4.93
N GLY A 24 16.95 12.65 -3.64
CA GLY A 24 16.80 11.34 -3.02
C GLY A 24 15.36 10.98 -2.63
N GLN A 25 14.43 11.94 -2.65
CA GLN A 25 13.03 11.73 -2.34
C GLN A 25 12.29 11.10 -3.53
N GLY A 26 12.55 9.81 -3.79
CA GLY A 26 11.80 9.08 -4.81
C GLY A 26 12.01 7.58 -4.89
N LYS A 27 13.18 7.04 -4.51
CA LYS A 27 13.41 5.59 -4.52
C LYS A 27 14.43 5.16 -3.46
N LEU A 28 14.01 5.15 -2.20
CA LEU A 28 14.51 4.11 -1.29
C LEU A 28 13.89 2.78 -1.72
N SER A 29 14.29 2.30 -2.91
CA SER A 29 14.06 0.94 -3.33
C SER A 29 14.96 0.06 -2.48
N VAL A 30 14.38 -0.48 -1.42
CA VAL A 30 14.88 -1.69 -0.76
C VAL A 30 15.27 -2.66 -1.86
N SER A 31 16.56 -3.03 -1.87
CA SER A 31 17.24 -3.90 -2.83
C SER A 31 16.30 -4.80 -3.64
N ARG A 32 15.98 -4.38 -4.88
CA ARG A 32 15.55 -5.29 -5.95
C ARG A 32 16.83 -5.90 -6.53
N ALA A 33 17.46 -6.77 -5.75
CA ALA A 33 18.51 -7.62 -6.27
C ALA A 33 17.86 -8.91 -6.77
N THR A 34 18.02 -9.13 -8.09
CA THR A 34 17.80 -10.37 -8.87
C THR A 34 16.35 -10.75 -9.16
N ALA A 35 16.00 -11.35 -10.30
CA ALA A 35 16.55 -11.45 -11.66
C ALA A 35 15.50 -12.29 -12.43
N ASP A 36 15.27 -12.00 -13.70
CA ASP A 36 14.60 -12.87 -14.69
C ASP A 36 13.10 -13.23 -14.57
N ASP A 37 12.43 -13.07 -13.43
CA ASP A 37 11.05 -13.59 -13.25
C ASP A 37 9.92 -12.59 -13.59
N ALA A 38 10.13 -11.65 -14.51
CA ALA A 38 9.14 -10.61 -14.84
C ALA A 38 7.82 -11.15 -15.45
N GLU A 39 7.83 -12.37 -15.99
CA GLU A 39 6.67 -13.01 -16.63
C GLU A 39 6.14 -14.25 -15.92
N ARG A 40 6.71 -14.64 -14.77
CA ARG A 40 6.20 -15.81 -14.07
C ARG A 40 4.84 -15.47 -13.46
N PRO A 41 3.76 -16.21 -13.81
CA PRO A 41 2.45 -15.94 -13.25
C PRO A 41 2.52 -16.11 -11.73
N VAL A 42 2.17 -15.04 -11.00
CA VAL A 42 2.12 -15.06 -9.54
C VAL A 42 1.15 -16.14 -9.05
N HIS A 43 1.35 -16.63 -7.83
CA HIS A 43 0.52 -17.68 -7.25
C HIS A 43 -0.98 -17.38 -7.38
N MET A 44 -1.79 -18.41 -7.64
CA MET A 44 -3.23 -18.27 -7.91
C MET A 44 -3.99 -17.54 -6.80
N ASP A 45 -3.58 -17.73 -5.54
CA ASP A 45 -4.23 -17.07 -4.40
C ASP A 45 -4.04 -15.55 -4.43
N ILE A 46 -2.88 -15.07 -4.89
CA ILE A 46 -2.64 -13.64 -5.08
C ILE A 46 -3.57 -13.13 -6.19
N GLN A 47 -3.65 -13.83 -7.32
CA GLN A 47 -4.53 -13.45 -8.42
C GLN A 47 -6.01 -13.43 -8.01
N LYS A 48 -6.43 -14.37 -7.15
CA LYS A 48 -7.79 -14.43 -6.60
C LYS A 48 -8.10 -13.18 -5.77
N VAL A 49 -7.19 -12.79 -4.87
CA VAL A 49 -7.37 -11.57 -4.05
C VAL A 49 -7.39 -10.32 -4.92
N GLU A 50 -6.52 -10.23 -5.93
CA GLU A 50 -6.51 -9.09 -6.87
C GLU A 50 -7.81 -8.98 -7.66
N ARG A 51 -8.32 -10.11 -8.16
CA ARG A 51 -9.61 -10.15 -8.85
C ARG A 51 -10.72 -9.70 -7.92
N ASN A 52 -10.79 -10.22 -6.70
CA ASN A 52 -11.81 -9.81 -5.74
C ASN A 52 -11.69 -8.32 -5.40
N LEU A 53 -10.48 -7.79 -5.23
CA LEU A 53 -10.25 -6.37 -4.99
C LEU A 53 -10.77 -5.51 -6.15
N SER A 54 -10.55 -5.94 -7.40
CA SER A 54 -11.02 -5.21 -8.59
C SER A 54 -12.54 -5.12 -8.72
N LEU A 55 -13.27 -6.03 -8.06
CA LEU A 55 -14.73 -6.06 -8.05
C LEU A 55 -15.33 -5.25 -6.89
N VAL A 56 -14.51 -4.80 -5.94
CA VAL A 56 -14.97 -4.08 -4.74
C VAL A 56 -14.81 -2.59 -4.91
N GLU A 57 -15.89 -1.87 -4.60
CA GLU A 57 -15.90 -0.42 -4.61
C GLU A 57 -15.41 0.16 -3.28
N PHE A 58 -14.57 1.19 -3.38
CA PHE A 58 -14.06 1.96 -2.25
C PHE A 58 -14.40 3.43 -2.46
N ASP A 59 -15.25 3.96 -1.59
CA ASP A 59 -15.46 5.39 -1.46
C ASP A 59 -14.21 6.10 -0.93
N LEU A 60 -13.38 6.65 -1.82
CA LEU A 60 -12.12 7.30 -1.46
C LEU A 60 -12.31 8.62 -0.70
N SER A 61 -13.53 9.17 -0.67
CA SER A 61 -13.83 10.35 0.16
C SER A 61 -13.80 10.00 1.66
N LYS A 62 -14.12 8.74 2.01
CA LYS A 62 -14.04 8.23 3.38
C LYS A 62 -12.61 7.78 3.70
N LYS A 63 -11.99 8.45 4.68
CA LYS A 63 -10.64 8.10 5.19
C LYS A 63 -10.47 6.61 5.53
N ALA A 64 -11.50 5.98 6.12
CA ALA A 64 -11.46 4.57 6.48
C ALA A 64 -11.35 3.65 5.25
N HIS A 65 -12.11 3.96 4.18
CA HIS A 65 -12.10 3.19 2.94
C HIS A 65 -10.77 3.36 2.21
N LEU A 66 -10.26 4.59 2.13
CA LEU A 66 -8.94 4.88 1.59
C LEU A 66 -7.86 4.06 2.31
N LEU A 67 -7.85 4.07 3.64
CA LEU A 67 -6.86 3.33 4.44
C LEU A 67 -6.96 1.81 4.22
N ARG A 68 -8.18 1.25 4.13
CA ARG A 68 -8.38 -0.18 3.85
C ARG A 68 -7.84 -0.54 2.47
N LYS A 69 -8.15 0.25 1.44
CA LYS A 69 -7.66 0.06 0.08
C LYS A 69 -6.12 0.10 0.03
N THR A 70 -5.49 1.12 0.61
CA THR A 70 -4.02 1.22 0.63
C THR A 70 -3.37 0.04 1.36
N ARG A 71 -3.98 -0.45 2.45
CA ARG A 71 -3.49 -1.64 3.16
C ARG A 71 -3.62 -2.92 2.33
N LEU A 72 -4.72 -3.09 1.60
CA LEU A 72 -4.93 -4.22 0.69
C LEU A 72 -3.85 -4.23 -0.41
N GLU A 73 -3.65 -3.10 -1.08
CA GLU A 73 -2.63 -2.94 -2.12
C GLU A 73 -1.22 -3.23 -1.58
N TYR A 74 -0.90 -2.74 -0.37
CA TYR A 74 0.36 -3.04 0.29
C TYR A 74 0.58 -4.53 0.52
N TYR A 75 -0.40 -5.24 1.10
CA TYR A 75 -0.25 -6.67 1.39
C TYR A 75 -0.19 -7.52 0.12
N ILE A 76 -0.95 -7.18 -0.92
CA ILE A 76 -0.85 -7.84 -2.23
C ILE A 76 0.55 -7.64 -2.82
N ALA A 77 1.10 -6.42 -2.76
CA ALA A 77 2.46 -6.15 -3.25
C ALA A 77 3.52 -6.94 -2.48
N GLN A 78 3.38 -7.08 -1.16
CA GLN A 78 4.26 -7.91 -0.33
C GLN A 78 4.10 -9.40 -0.62
N ALA A 79 2.88 -9.88 -0.89
CA ALA A 79 2.63 -11.25 -1.29
C ALA A 79 3.31 -11.59 -2.62
N LYS A 80 3.21 -10.72 -3.63
CA LYS A 80 3.93 -10.86 -4.91
C LYS A 80 5.44 -10.92 -4.72
N GLN A 81 5.95 -10.03 -3.88
CA GLN A 81 7.36 -9.97 -3.53
C GLN A 81 7.85 -11.22 -2.79
N ALA A 82 7.03 -11.82 -1.94
CA ALA A 82 7.34 -13.06 -1.26
C ALA A 82 7.28 -14.26 -2.22
N ASP A 83 6.32 -14.25 -3.15
CA ASP A 83 6.16 -15.31 -4.16
C ASP A 83 7.35 -15.38 -5.12
N VAL A 84 7.80 -14.24 -5.64
CA VAL A 84 9.01 -14.15 -6.48
C VAL A 84 10.25 -14.64 -5.73
N ARG A 85 10.31 -14.43 -4.40
CA ARG A 85 11.42 -14.92 -3.56
C ARG A 85 11.27 -16.40 -3.15
N GLY A 86 10.19 -17.07 -3.55
CA GLY A 86 9.88 -18.44 -3.12
C GLY A 86 9.50 -18.58 -1.63
N TRP A 87 9.19 -17.47 -0.95
CA TRP A 87 8.85 -17.44 0.47
C TRP A 87 7.37 -17.79 0.69
N LYS A 88 7.04 -19.06 0.51
CA LYS A 88 5.66 -19.57 0.61
C LYS A 88 4.93 -19.12 1.89
N PHE A 89 5.52 -19.34 3.06
CA PHE A 89 4.90 -18.98 4.33
C PHE A 89 4.56 -17.49 4.43
N LYS A 90 5.47 -16.61 3.98
CA LYS A 90 5.25 -15.16 4.01
C LYS A 90 4.24 -14.70 2.99
N ARG A 91 4.26 -15.28 1.79
CA ARG A 91 3.24 -15.04 0.79
C ARG A 91 1.86 -15.38 1.34
N ASP A 92 1.70 -16.57 1.90
CA ASP A 92 0.41 -17.05 2.43
C ASP A 92 -0.07 -16.15 3.59
N GLU A 93 0.83 -15.72 4.49
CA GLU A 93 0.53 -14.74 5.55
C GLU A 93 0.02 -13.40 4.98
N PHE A 94 0.65 -12.87 3.93
CA PHE A 94 0.24 -11.61 3.33
C PHE A 94 -1.08 -11.71 2.56
N VAL A 95 -1.32 -12.84 1.88
CA VAL A 95 -2.59 -13.15 1.23
C VAL A 95 -3.71 -13.22 2.27
N GLU A 96 -3.52 -13.93 3.37
CA GLU A 96 -4.51 -14.06 4.44
C GLU A 96 -4.86 -12.70 5.04
N ARG A 97 -3.87 -11.84 5.29
CA ARG A 97 -4.11 -10.47 5.79
C ARG A 97 -4.92 -9.64 4.80
N ALA A 98 -4.63 -9.76 3.50
CA ALA A 98 -5.40 -9.08 2.47
C ALA A 98 -6.85 -9.60 2.42
N GLU A 99 -7.06 -10.91 2.43
CA GLU A 99 -8.39 -11.52 2.45
C GLU A 99 -9.20 -11.09 3.68
N ASN A 100 -8.58 -11.04 4.86
CA ASN A 100 -9.27 -10.64 6.09
C ASN A 100 -9.72 -9.16 6.04
N ILE A 101 -8.87 -8.27 5.54
CA ILE A 101 -9.25 -6.85 5.37
C ILE A 101 -10.39 -6.72 4.37
N LEU A 102 -10.34 -7.47 3.27
CA LEU A 102 -11.38 -7.45 2.24
C LEU A 102 -12.72 -7.96 2.78
N SER A 103 -12.70 -9.09 3.49
CA SER A 103 -13.88 -9.68 4.14
C SER A 103 -14.51 -8.72 5.16
N HIS A 104 -13.66 -8.08 5.98
CA HIS A 104 -14.11 -7.08 6.94
C HIS A 104 -14.74 -5.87 6.25
N HIS A 105 -14.12 -5.37 5.17
CA HIS A 105 -14.67 -4.27 4.39
C HIS A 105 -16.04 -4.61 3.80
N LEU A 106 -16.19 -5.79 3.22
CA LEU A 106 -17.47 -6.25 2.65
C LEU A 106 -18.56 -6.36 3.70
N THR A 107 -18.25 -6.94 4.87
CA THR A 107 -19.20 -7.04 5.98
C THR A 107 -19.63 -5.67 6.49
N GLN A 108 -18.68 -4.74 6.66
CA GLN A 108 -18.99 -3.38 7.08
C GLN A 108 -19.81 -2.62 6.03
N TYR A 109 -19.46 -2.76 4.76
CA TYR A 109 -20.19 -2.13 3.66
C TYR A 109 -21.64 -2.62 3.59
N ALA A 110 -21.86 -3.94 3.75
CA ALA A 110 -23.20 -4.51 3.81
C ALA A 110 -24.04 -3.92 4.95
N HIS A 111 -23.44 -3.73 6.14
CA HIS A 111 -24.11 -3.08 7.27
C HIS A 111 -24.41 -1.61 7.02
N GLU A 112 -23.48 -0.84 6.45
CA GLU A 112 -23.72 0.57 6.09
C GLU A 112 -24.87 0.70 5.09
N ALA A 113 -24.92 -0.17 4.07
CA ALA A 113 -26.00 -0.18 3.08
C ALA A 113 -27.37 -0.49 3.72
N GLN A 114 -27.44 -1.45 4.63
CA GLN A 114 -28.66 -1.79 5.38
C GLN A 114 -29.15 -0.63 6.26
N GLN A 115 -28.26 0.02 7.00
CA GLN A 115 -28.61 1.17 7.85
C GLN A 115 -29.12 2.37 7.04
N ASN A 116 -28.48 2.64 5.91
CA ASN A 116 -28.93 3.71 5.01
C ASN A 116 -30.34 3.40 4.48
N ALA A 117 -30.60 2.18 4.02
CA ALA A 117 -31.92 1.78 3.55
C ALA A 117 -33.01 1.95 4.61
N GLN A 118 -32.75 1.54 5.86
CA GLN A 118 -33.67 1.73 6.99
C GLN A 118 -33.95 3.22 7.26
N THR A 119 -32.91 4.05 7.22
CA THR A 119 -33.04 5.51 7.45
C THR A 119 -33.93 6.16 6.40
N TYR A 120 -33.74 5.81 5.12
CA TYR A 120 -34.59 6.33 4.04
C TYR A 120 -36.05 5.88 4.18
N THR A 121 -36.30 4.62 4.54
CA THR A 121 -37.67 4.13 4.77
C THR A 121 -38.33 4.80 5.97
N ALA A 122 -37.57 5.14 7.01
CA ALA A 122 -38.09 5.80 8.20
C ALA A 122 -38.41 7.29 7.98
N GLN A 123 -37.72 7.94 7.04
CA GLN A 123 -37.97 9.34 6.65
C GLN A 123 -39.11 9.49 5.63
N ALA A 124 -39.53 8.39 4.99
CA ALA A 124 -40.59 8.38 3.99
C ALA A 124 -42.01 8.17 4.57
N ILE A 125 -42.12 8.03 5.90
CA ILE A 125 -43.37 7.86 6.66
C ILE A 125 -43.58 9.13 7.50
#